data_AF-A0AAW9A3D5-F1
#
_entry.id   AF-A0AAW9A3D5-F1
#
_cell.length_a   1.000
_cell.length_b   1.000
_cell.length_c   1.000
_cell.angle_alpha   90.00
_cell.angle_beta   90.00
_cell.angle_gamma   90.00
#
_symmetry.space_group_name_H-M   'P 1'
#
loop_
_entity.id
_entity.type
_entity.pdbx_description
1 polymer ?
#
loop_
_entity_poly.entity_id
_entity_poly.type
_entity_poly.pdbx_seq_one_letter_code
_entity_poly.pdbx_strand_id
1 'polypeptide(L)'
;MDVLVSYKKQIDDLDSAARRGFSNTRLRELTTLTRKLVFLEHTMVDQTSTIEDLVKSDFCQNVPQDICQNLTVEQQRLTKAIHIFRDLLDSISSLFTAMMDSNLNNLMKFLDSAGLVIAVAALVSGFMGMNVGGLPWKDDLYGFWITLGIASILSLLIAYLLHRKQYLK
;
A
#
# COMPACT_ATOMS: atom_id res chain seq x y z
N MET A 1 2.31 29.66 12.23
CA MET A 1 1.71 28.52 12.98
C MET A 1 0.61 27.80 12.18
N ASP A 2 -0.36 28.52 11.61
CA ASP A 2 -1.56 27.92 10.97
C ASP A 2 -1.26 26.93 9.83
N VAL A 3 -0.22 27.19 9.04
CA VAL A 3 0.17 26.32 7.92
C VAL A 3 0.62 24.93 8.40
N LEU A 4 1.40 24.84 9.49
CA LEU A 4 1.86 23.56 10.05
C LEU A 4 0.71 22.76 10.65
N VAL A 5 -0.26 23.44 11.27
CA VAL A 5 -1.49 22.80 11.76
C VAL A 5 -2.28 22.20 10.59
N SER A 6 -2.35 22.91 9.46
CA SER A 6 -2.99 22.39 8.25
C SER A 6 -2.29 21.15 7.68
N TYR A 7 -0.95 21.12 7.73
CA TYR A 7 -0.17 19.97 7.27
C TYR A 7 -0.35 18.77 8.17
N LYS A 8 -0.30 18.97 9.49
CA LYS A 8 -0.58 17.90 10.46
C LYS A 8 -1.93 17.25 10.20
N LYS A 9 -2.99 18.06 10.01
CA LYS A 9 -4.33 17.55 9.72
C LYS A 9 -4.39 16.72 8.43
N GLN A 10 -3.67 17.14 7.39
CA GLN A 10 -3.59 16.38 6.13
C GLN A 10 -2.82 15.06 6.30
N ILE A 11 -1.74 15.06 7.09
CA ILE A 11 -0.97 13.85 7.42
C ILE A 11 -1.85 12.86 8.20
N ASP A 12 -2.56 13.34 9.23
CA ASP A 12 -3.45 12.51 10.04
C ASP A 12 -4.59 11.91 9.19
N ASP A 13 -5.16 12.67 8.26
CA ASP A 13 -6.17 12.17 7.31
C ASP A 13 -5.57 11.09 6.39
N LEU A 14 -4.36 11.30 5.85
CA LEU A 14 -3.67 10.33 5.01
C LEU A 14 -3.31 9.04 5.77
N ASP A 15 -2.85 9.12 7.02
CA ASP A 15 -2.60 7.93 7.85
C ASP A 15 -3.89 7.13 8.08
N SER A 16 -4.98 7.83 8.42
CA SER A 16 -6.28 7.19 8.63
C SER A 16 -6.82 6.55 7.34
N ALA A 17 -6.60 7.18 6.19
CA ALA A 17 -6.99 6.66 4.89
C ALA A 17 -6.14 5.45 4.50
N ALA A 18 -4.83 5.51 4.74
CA ALA A 18 -3.93 4.39 4.52
C ALA A 18 -4.39 3.17 5.34
N ARG A 19 -4.73 3.31 6.61
CA ARG A 19 -5.21 2.18 7.43
C ARG A 19 -6.48 1.49 6.90
N ARG A 20 -7.28 2.16 6.07
CA ARG A 20 -8.52 1.61 5.49
C ARG A 20 -8.29 0.82 4.20
N GLY A 21 -7.17 1.02 3.51
CA GLY A 21 -6.85 0.32 2.27
C GLY A 21 -6.20 1.21 1.21
N PHE A 22 -5.75 0.58 0.14
CA PHE A 22 -5.08 1.25 -0.98
C PHE A 22 -6.06 2.12 -1.80
N SER A 23 -5.64 3.34 -2.15
CA SER A 23 -6.36 4.23 -3.05
C SER A 23 -5.39 5.09 -3.87
N ASN A 24 -5.54 5.05 -5.19
CA ASN A 24 -4.73 5.86 -6.13
C ASN A 24 -4.85 7.36 -5.86
N THR A 25 -6.04 7.84 -5.48
CA THR A 25 -6.26 9.25 -5.18
C THR A 25 -5.46 9.67 -3.94
N ARG A 26 -5.51 8.86 -2.88
CA ARG A 26 -4.78 9.12 -1.63
C ARG A 26 -3.26 9.02 -1.82
N LEU A 27 -2.79 8.10 -2.66
CA LEU A 27 -1.37 8.01 -3.03
C LEU A 27 -0.87 9.27 -3.75
N ARG A 28 -1.69 9.86 -4.62
CA ARG A 28 -1.36 11.12 -5.30
C ARG A 28 -1.35 12.30 -4.34
N GLU A 29 -2.29 12.35 -3.40
CA GLU A 29 -2.32 13.35 -2.32
C GLU A 29 -1.07 13.25 -1.44
N LEU A 30 -0.71 12.05 -1.01
CA LEU A 30 0.52 11.75 -0.27
C LEU A 30 1.75 12.28 -1.02
N THR A 31 1.92 11.87 -2.29
CA THR A 31 3.06 12.28 -3.11
C THR A 31 3.15 13.81 -3.27
N THR A 32 2.00 14.46 -3.45
CA THR A 32 1.92 15.91 -3.58
C THR A 32 2.35 16.61 -2.28
N LEU A 33 1.88 16.10 -1.14
CA LEU A 33 2.21 16.64 0.17
C LEU A 33 3.69 16.42 0.52
N THR A 34 4.23 15.23 0.25
CA THR A 34 5.67 14.93 0.40
C THR A 34 6.52 15.92 -0.40
N ARG A 35 6.20 16.17 -1.68
CA ARG A 35 6.93 17.14 -2.50
C ARG A 35 6.92 18.55 -1.90
N LYS A 36 5.77 19.01 -1.39
CA LYS A 36 5.65 20.33 -0.74
C LYS A 36 6.51 20.42 0.52
N LEU A 37 6.50 19.38 1.35
CA LEU A 37 7.28 19.36 2.59
C LEU A 37 8.78 19.24 2.36
N VAL A 38 9.23 18.47 1.37
CA VAL A 38 10.63 18.41 0.95
C VAL A 38 11.13 19.80 0.52
N PHE A 39 10.36 20.49 -0.33
CA PHE A 39 10.71 21.85 -0.75
C PHE A 39 10.76 22.82 0.44
N LEU A 40 9.77 22.73 1.34
CA LEU A 40 9.69 23.57 2.52
C LEU A 40 10.86 23.32 3.48
N GLU A 41 11.24 22.07 3.70
CA GLU A 41 12.40 21.71 4.53
C GLU A 41 13.68 22.32 3.98
N HIS A 42 13.97 22.13 2.69
CA HIS A 42 15.16 22.70 2.06
C HIS A 42 15.18 24.23 2.21
N THR A 43 14.05 24.89 1.98
CA THR A 43 13.94 26.35 2.17
C THR A 43 14.23 26.76 3.62
N MET A 44 13.71 26.02 4.60
CA MET A 44 13.92 26.32 6.03
C MET A 44 15.35 26.04 6.49
N VAL A 45 15.98 24.99 5.96
CA VAL A 45 17.39 24.68 6.17
C VAL A 45 18.26 25.79 5.58
N ASP A 46 18.03 26.20 4.33
CA ASP A 46 18.79 27.27 3.69
C ASP A 46 18.65 28.60 4.46
N GLN A 47 17.44 28.93 4.93
CA GLN A 47 17.18 30.12 5.75
C GLN A 47 17.88 30.11 7.11
N THR A 48 18.25 28.93 7.64
CA THR A 48 18.93 28.83 8.93
C THR A 48 20.26 29.59 8.90
N SER A 49 21.03 29.44 7.82
CA SER A 49 22.30 30.16 7.64
C SER A 49 22.12 31.69 7.62
N THR A 50 21.08 32.17 6.92
CA THR A 50 20.76 33.60 6.83
C THR A 50 20.32 34.16 8.19
N ILE A 51 19.55 33.40 8.97
CA ILE A 51 19.14 33.82 10.32
C ILE A 51 20.35 33.86 11.26
N GLU A 52 21.27 32.89 11.17
CA GLU A 52 22.51 32.91 11.95
C GLU A 52 23.38 34.13 11.64
N ASP A 53 23.51 34.48 10.37
CA ASP A 53 24.26 35.67 9.93
C ASP A 53 23.58 36.96 10.40
N LEU A 54 22.24 37.03 10.31
CA LEU A 54 21.46 38.16 10.82
C LEU A 54 21.66 38.34 12.33
N VAL A 55 21.67 37.24 13.10
CA VAL A 55 21.87 37.28 14.55
C VAL A 55 23.28 37.75 14.94
N LYS A 56 24.29 37.47 14.11
CA LYS A 56 25.68 37.91 14.31
C LYS A 56 25.93 39.36 13.85
N SER A 57 25.05 39.92 13.04
CA SER A 57 25.19 41.29 12.51
C SER A 57 24.92 42.37 13.56
N ASP A 58 25.39 43.60 13.29
CA ASP A 58 25.15 44.78 14.14
C ASP A 58 23.65 45.12 14.32
N PHE A 59 22.76 44.51 13.52
CA PHE A 59 21.32 44.62 13.72
C PHE A 59 20.88 44.16 15.11
N CYS A 60 21.42 43.04 15.61
CA CYS A 60 21.09 42.50 16.92
C CYS A 60 21.75 43.24 18.09
N GLN A 61 22.61 44.24 17.84
CA GLN A 61 23.07 45.18 18.88
C GLN A 61 21.99 46.22 19.24
N ASN A 62 21.07 46.50 18.31
CA ASN A 62 20.03 47.51 18.46
C ASN A 62 18.66 46.91 18.87
N VAL A 63 18.58 45.58 18.96
CA VAL A 63 17.36 44.82 19.30
C VAL A 63 17.61 44.07 20.61
N PRO A 64 16.60 43.90 21.49
CA PRO A 64 16.71 43.05 22.66
C PRO A 64 17.27 41.66 22.32
N GLN A 65 18.31 41.23 23.04
CA GLN A 65 19.08 40.03 22.74
C GLN A 65 18.25 38.74 22.82
N ASP A 66 17.18 38.75 23.63
CA ASP A 66 16.20 37.68 23.75
C ASP A 66 15.42 37.45 22.44
N ILE A 67 15.09 38.51 21.69
CA ILE A 67 14.38 38.40 20.41
C ILE A 67 15.25 37.71 19.37
N CYS A 68 16.52 38.11 19.25
CA CYS A 68 17.46 37.52 18.29
C CYS A 68 17.78 36.05 18.63
N GLN A 69 17.94 35.71 19.91
CA GLN A 69 18.14 34.32 20.33
C GLN A 69 16.88 33.46 20.10
N ASN A 70 15.69 34.00 20.39
CA ASN A 70 14.43 33.29 20.17
C ASN A 70 14.19 32.99 18.68
N LEU A 71 14.66 33.84 17.76
CA LEU A 71 14.53 33.63 16.33
C LEU A 71 15.22 32.34 15.86
N THR A 72 16.49 32.11 16.27
CA THR A 72 17.22 30.89 15.94
C THR A 72 16.55 29.65 16.55
N VAL A 73 16.11 29.74 17.81
CA VAL A 73 15.42 28.62 18.48
C VAL A 73 14.12 28.26 17.77
N GLU A 74 13.32 29.26 17.37
CA GLU A 74 12.05 29.03 16.68
C GLU A 74 12.28 28.46 15.27
N GLN A 75 13.27 28.96 14.52
CA GLN A 75 13.64 28.37 13.22
C GLN A 75 14.01 26.89 13.37
N GLN A 76 14.86 26.55 14.34
CA GLN A 76 15.22 25.15 14.60
C GLN A 76 14.02 24.29 14.96
N ARG A 77 13.04 24.81 15.71
CA ARG A 77 11.81 24.08 16.03
C ARG A 77 10.97 23.83 14.79
N LEU A 78 10.83 24.81 13.89
CA LEU A 78 10.10 24.66 12.65
C LEU A 78 10.75 23.62 11.74
N THR A 79 12.08 23.68 11.57
CA THR A 79 12.83 22.69 10.78
C THR A 79 12.66 21.27 11.36
N LYS A 80 12.78 21.11 12.68
CA LYS A 80 12.53 19.81 13.36
C LYS A 80 11.10 19.31 13.13
N ALA A 81 10.10 20.18 13.20
CA ALA A 81 8.71 19.79 12.94
C ALA A 81 8.49 19.31 11.51
N ILE A 82 9.13 19.95 10.53
CA ILE A 82 9.05 19.55 9.11
C ILE A 82 9.72 18.19 8.90
N HIS A 83 10.87 17.92 9.53
CA HIS A 83 11.50 16.60 9.51
C HIS A 83 10.56 15.51 10.04
N ILE A 84 9.92 15.73 11.20
CA ILE A 84 8.94 14.80 11.76
C ILE A 84 7.81 14.54 10.76
N PHE A 85 7.30 15.57 10.09
CA PHE A 85 6.24 15.42 9.10
C PHE A 85 6.69 14.61 7.87
N ARG A 86 7.93 14.74 7.42
CA ARG A 86 8.48 13.88 6.37
C ARG A 86 8.60 12.43 6.81
N ASP A 87 9.12 12.18 8.00
CA ASP A 87 9.24 10.83 8.55
C ASP A 87 7.87 10.14 8.64
N LEU A 88 6.84 10.88 9.04
CA LEU A 88 5.46 10.39 9.02
C LEU A 88 4.97 10.07 7.61
N LEU A 89 5.23 10.93 6.62
CA LEU A 89 4.83 10.68 5.23
C LEU A 89 5.56 9.47 4.63
N ASP A 90 6.83 9.27 4.96
CA ASP A 90 7.61 8.11 4.53
C ASP A 90 7.09 6.81 5.19
N SER A 91 6.66 6.89 6.45
CA SER A 91 5.97 5.79 7.13
C SER A 91 4.63 5.47 6.44
N ILE A 92 3.82 6.48 6.13
CA ILE A 92 2.55 6.31 5.40
C ILE A 92 2.79 5.74 4.00
N SER A 93 3.81 6.21 3.28
CA SER A 93 4.23 5.67 1.98
C SER A 93 4.56 4.18 2.08
N SER A 94 5.32 3.80 3.11
CA SER A 94 5.65 2.40 3.37
C SER A 94 4.40 1.55 3.64
N LEU A 95 3.41 2.09 4.35
CA LEU A 95 2.11 1.43 4.53
C LEU A 95 1.35 1.27 3.21
N PHE A 96 1.33 2.30 2.34
CA PHE A 96 0.73 2.21 1.00
C PHE A 96 1.36 1.11 0.16
N THR A 97 2.69 1.00 0.16
CA THR A 97 3.42 -0.08 -0.53
C THR A 97 3.02 -1.45 0.02
N ALA A 98 3.00 -1.62 1.35
CA ALA A 98 2.59 -2.88 1.96
C ALA A 98 1.15 -3.29 1.61
N MET A 99 0.25 -2.31 1.49
CA MET A 99 -1.13 -2.57 1.04
C MET A 99 -1.22 -2.92 -0.44
N MET A 100 -0.42 -2.27 -1.29
CA MET A 100 -0.32 -2.63 -2.70
C MET A 100 0.16 -4.08 -2.85
N ASP A 101 1.20 -4.46 -2.11
CA ASP A 101 1.73 -5.83 -2.09
C ASP A 101 0.70 -6.82 -1.55
N SER A 102 -0.06 -6.44 -0.52
CA SER A 102 -1.17 -7.26 -0.01
C SER A 102 -2.24 -7.49 -1.06
N ASN A 103 -2.61 -6.45 -1.82
CA ASN A 103 -3.59 -6.56 -2.90
C ASN A 103 -3.09 -7.44 -4.04
N LEU A 104 -1.82 -7.29 -4.44
CA LEU A 104 -1.19 -8.17 -5.44
C LEU A 104 -1.13 -9.62 -4.96
N ASN A 105 -0.78 -9.86 -3.70
CA ASN A 105 -0.76 -11.20 -3.12
C ASN A 105 -2.16 -11.83 -3.11
N ASN A 106 -3.21 -11.05 -2.81
CA ASN A 106 -4.59 -11.54 -2.88
C ASN A 106 -4.99 -11.88 -4.32
N LEU A 107 -4.62 -11.05 -5.30
CA LEU A 107 -4.88 -11.32 -6.71
C LEU A 107 -4.15 -12.58 -7.20
N MET A 108 -2.88 -12.77 -6.84
CA MET A 108 -2.13 -13.98 -7.21
C MET A 108 -2.77 -15.24 -6.62
N LYS A 109 -3.13 -15.22 -5.34
CA LYS A 109 -3.85 -16.33 -4.71
C LYS A 109 -5.17 -16.64 -5.42
N PHE A 110 -5.91 -15.61 -5.85
CA PHE A 110 -7.13 -15.79 -6.62
C PHE A 110 -6.85 -16.45 -7.98
N LEU A 111 -5.91 -15.94 -8.75
CA LEU A 111 -5.57 -16.50 -10.06
C LEU A 111 -5.05 -17.94 -9.96
N ASP A 112 -4.16 -18.22 -9.01
CA ASP A 112 -3.64 -19.58 -8.77
C ASP A 112 -4.75 -20.53 -8.34
N SER A 113 -5.66 -20.07 -7.46
CA SER A 113 -6.82 -20.86 -7.04
C SER A 113 -7.75 -21.22 -8.19
N ALA A 114 -8.07 -20.24 -9.04
CA ALA A 114 -8.91 -20.45 -10.21
C ALA A 114 -8.22 -21.40 -11.20
N GLY A 115 -6.92 -21.20 -11.43
CA GLY A 115 -6.10 -22.08 -12.27
C GLY A 115 -6.10 -23.54 -11.79
N LEU A 116 -5.93 -23.78 -10.50
CA LEU A 116 -5.95 -25.12 -9.91
C LEU A 116 -7.31 -25.82 -10.11
N VAL A 117 -8.40 -25.11 -9.85
CA VAL A 117 -9.78 -25.63 -10.00
C VAL A 117 -10.06 -26.01 -11.46
N ILE A 118 -9.66 -25.15 -12.41
CA ILE A 118 -9.79 -25.40 -13.85
C ILE A 118 -8.89 -26.57 -14.29
N ALA A 119 -7.65 -26.63 -13.81
CA ALA A 119 -6.70 -27.68 -14.16
C ALA A 119 -7.22 -29.07 -13.78
N VAL A 120 -7.83 -29.23 -12.61
CA VAL A 120 -8.40 -30.52 -12.18
C VAL A 120 -9.58 -30.92 -13.05
N ALA A 121 -10.49 -29.97 -13.34
CA ALA A 121 -11.62 -30.25 -14.24
C ALA A 121 -11.15 -30.65 -15.65
N ALA A 122 -10.15 -29.94 -16.17
CA ALA A 122 -9.52 -30.23 -17.46
C ALA A 122 -8.80 -31.59 -17.46
N LEU A 123 -8.12 -31.97 -16.38
CA LEU A 123 -7.47 -33.28 -16.24
C LEU A 123 -8.50 -34.42 -16.30
N VAL A 124 -9.59 -34.32 -15.55
CA VAL A 124 -10.66 -35.35 -15.56
C VAL A 124 -11.29 -35.47 -16.96
N SER A 125 -11.60 -34.33 -17.59
CA SER A 125 -12.10 -34.31 -18.96
C SER A 125 -11.08 -34.86 -19.97
N GLY A 126 -9.79 -34.56 -19.76
CA GLY A 126 -8.69 -34.98 -20.60
C GLY A 126 -8.55 -36.50 -20.61
N PHE A 127 -8.46 -37.13 -19.43
CA PHE A 127 -8.40 -38.59 -19.31
C PHE A 127 -9.60 -39.29 -19.97
N MET A 128 -10.78 -38.70 -19.88
CA MET A 128 -12.00 -39.23 -20.50
C MET A 128 -12.08 -39.02 -22.01
N GLY A 129 -11.39 -38.00 -22.53
CA GLY A 129 -11.24 -37.74 -23.96
C GLY A 129 -10.10 -38.52 -24.63
N MET A 130 -9.30 -39.28 -23.88
CA MET A 130 -8.22 -40.07 -24.45
C MET A 130 -8.78 -41.33 -25.15
N ASN A 131 -8.33 -41.59 -26.38
CA ASN A 131 -8.71 -42.76 -27.16
C ASN A 131 -8.01 -44.05 -26.70
N VAL A 132 -8.02 -44.32 -25.39
CA VAL A 132 -7.46 -45.55 -24.80
C VAL A 132 -8.60 -46.57 -24.62
N GLY A 133 -8.36 -47.83 -25.02
CA GLY A 133 -9.32 -48.92 -24.81
C GLY A 133 -9.49 -49.23 -23.32
N GLY A 134 -10.72 -49.57 -22.91
CA GLY A 134 -11.03 -49.93 -21.51
C GLY A 134 -11.48 -48.77 -20.62
N LEU A 135 -11.96 -47.67 -21.20
CA LEU A 135 -12.45 -46.53 -20.44
C LEU A 135 -13.76 -46.88 -19.69
N PRO A 136 -13.82 -46.71 -18.36
CA PRO A 136 -15.04 -46.97 -17.61
C PRO A 136 -16.16 -46.04 -18.10
N TRP A 137 -17.35 -46.61 -18.31
CA TRP A 137 -18.57 -45.92 -18.77
C TRP A 137 -18.56 -45.36 -20.21
N LYS A 138 -17.64 -45.81 -21.07
CA LYS A 138 -17.62 -45.41 -22.49
C LYS A 138 -18.86 -45.85 -23.28
N ASP A 139 -19.35 -47.06 -23.04
CA ASP A 139 -20.45 -47.67 -23.80
C ASP A 139 -21.83 -47.40 -23.18
N ASP A 140 -21.87 -46.63 -22.07
CA ASP A 140 -23.07 -46.43 -21.26
C ASP A 140 -23.71 -45.06 -21.55
N LEU A 141 -25.03 -45.02 -21.77
CA LEU A 141 -25.74 -43.81 -22.19
C LEU A 141 -25.64 -42.66 -21.17
N TYR A 142 -25.45 -43.02 -19.89
CA TYR A 142 -25.28 -42.08 -18.77
C TYR A 142 -23.82 -41.80 -18.41
N GLY A 143 -22.84 -42.44 -19.07
CA GLY A 143 -21.42 -42.34 -18.72
C GLY A 143 -20.89 -40.91 -18.79
N PHE A 144 -21.32 -40.13 -19.78
CA PHE A 144 -20.99 -38.71 -19.88
C PHE A 144 -21.45 -37.91 -18.64
N TRP A 145 -22.68 -38.13 -18.17
CA TRP A 145 -23.24 -37.43 -17.01
C TRP A 145 -22.58 -37.86 -15.69
N ILE A 146 -22.24 -39.14 -15.55
CA ILE A 146 -21.53 -39.67 -14.38
C ILE A 146 -20.14 -39.04 -14.28
N THR A 147 -19.39 -39.02 -15.38
CA THR A 147 -18.06 -38.41 -15.45
C THR A 147 -18.11 -36.91 -15.16
N LEU A 148 -19.09 -36.20 -15.73
CA LEU A 148 -19.29 -34.78 -15.45
C LEU A 148 -19.59 -34.54 -13.97
N GLY A 149 -20.42 -35.39 -13.35
CA GLY A 149 -20.71 -35.35 -11.93
C GLY A 149 -19.46 -35.54 -11.06
N ILE A 150 -18.64 -36.56 -11.36
CA ILE A 150 -17.38 -36.82 -10.64
C ILE A 150 -16.41 -35.65 -10.78
N ALA A 151 -16.23 -35.13 -12.01
CA ALA A 151 -15.36 -33.98 -12.27
C ALA A 151 -15.81 -32.75 -11.48
N SER A 152 -17.12 -32.48 -11.46
CA SER A 152 -17.72 -31.35 -10.76
C SER A 152 -17.57 -31.50 -9.24
N ILE A 153 -17.83 -32.69 -8.69
CA ILE A 153 -17.65 -32.98 -7.25
C ILE A 153 -16.17 -32.81 -6.86
N LEU A 154 -15.23 -33.35 -7.64
CA LEU A 154 -13.80 -33.27 -7.34
C LEU A 154 -13.31 -31.82 -7.37
N SER A 155 -13.74 -31.06 -8.38
CA SER A 155 -13.44 -29.63 -8.53
C SER A 155 -14.01 -28.81 -7.34
N LEU A 156 -15.25 -29.06 -6.93
CA LEU A 156 -15.87 -28.42 -5.77
C LEU A 156 -15.17 -28.80 -4.45
N LEU A 157 -14.72 -30.05 -4.30
CA LEU A 157 -14.02 -30.51 -3.10
C LEU A 157 -12.67 -29.78 -2.96
N ILE A 158 -11.95 -29.60 -4.06
CA ILE A 158 -10.70 -28.84 -4.09
C ILE A 158 -10.95 -27.36 -3.84
N ALA A 159 -11.97 -26.76 -4.45
CA ALA A 159 -12.36 -25.39 -4.19
C ALA A 159 -12.70 -25.17 -2.70
N TYR A 160 -13.43 -26.10 -2.09
CA TYR A 160 -13.78 -26.07 -0.66
C TYR A 160 -12.54 -26.21 0.24
N LEU A 161 -11.63 -27.13 -0.05
CA LEU A 161 -10.38 -27.29 0.70
C LEU A 161 -9.51 -26.04 0.62
N LEU A 162 -9.48 -25.39 -0.55
CA LEU A 162 -8.70 -24.18 -0.78
C LEU A 162 -9.30 -22.96 -0.07
N HIS A 163 -10.63 -22.87 -0.02
CA HIS A 163 -11.34 -21.87 0.77
C HIS A 163 -11.08 -22.06 2.28
N ARG A 164 -11.12 -23.30 2.78
CA ARG A 164 -10.86 -23.62 4.20
C ARG A 164 -9.43 -23.28 4.63
N LYS A 165 -8.45 -23.38 3.73
CA LYS A 165 -7.04 -23.03 4.01
C LYS A 165 -6.75 -21.52 3.87
N GLN A 166 -7.75 -20.65 3.74
CA GLN A 166 -7.62 -19.19 3.67
C GLN A 166 -6.81 -18.67 2.46
N TYR A 167 -6.66 -19.46 1.39
CA TYR A 167 -6.08 -18.97 0.13
C TYR A 167 -7.08 -18.16 -0.69
N LEU A 168 -8.38 -18.42 -0.53
CA LEU A 168 -9.46 -17.57 -1.03
C LEU A 168 -9.99 -16.71 0.13
N LYS A 169 -9.67 -15.42 0.14
CA LYS A 169 -10.28 -14.43 1.02
C LYS A 169 -10.83 -13.29 0.18
#